data_AF-A0A2M7G753-F1
#
_entry.id   AF-A0A2M7G753-F1
#
_cell.length_a   1.000
_cell.length_b   1.000
_cell.length_c   1.000
_cell.angle_alpha   90.00
_cell.angle_beta   90.00
_cell.angle_gamma   90.00
#
_symmetry.space_group_name_H-M   'P 1'
#
loop_
_entity.id
_entity.type
_entity.pdbx_description
1 polymer ?
#
loop_
_entity_poly.entity_id
_entity_poly.type
_entity_poly.pdbx_seq_one_letter_code
_entity_poly.pdbx_strand_id
1 'polypeptide(L)'
;MDSKAAHYQRILQAIQAAADATALSRAVAPLLQETGFGASGMVDAETGEETRLSYLEIAECLMETDRLFFQKPIELLVMAHQRSKEIMLGVPPRPPEPEAPPPWQQFL
;
A
#
# COMPACT_ATOMS: atom_id res chain seq x y z
N MET A 1 -18.32 -5.44 12.54
CA MET A 1 -17.72 -5.48 11.18
C MET A 1 -16.97 -4.18 11.01
N ASP A 2 -15.64 -4.23 10.93
CA ASP A 2 -14.89 -3.04 10.51
C ASP A 2 -15.32 -2.67 9.09
N SER A 3 -15.64 -1.41 8.85
CA SER A 3 -15.94 -0.94 7.50
C SER A 3 -14.72 -1.12 6.60
N LYS A 4 -14.91 -1.51 5.33
CA LYS A 4 -13.85 -1.60 4.31
C LYS A 4 -13.03 -0.30 4.22
N ALA A 5 -13.66 0.84 4.51
CA ALA A 5 -12.99 2.14 4.63
C ALA A 5 -11.99 2.20 5.80
N ALA A 6 -12.36 1.70 6.98
CA ALA A 6 -11.47 1.66 8.14
C ALA A 6 -10.29 0.69 7.92
N HIS A 7 -10.53 -0.41 7.19
CA HIS A 7 -9.48 -1.33 6.77
C HIS A 7 -8.43 -0.62 5.89
N TYR A 8 -8.86 0.04 4.81
CA TYR A 8 -7.93 0.76 3.92
C TYR A 8 -7.24 1.95 4.60
N GLN A 9 -7.92 2.63 5.53
CA GLN A 9 -7.30 3.71 6.31
C GLN A 9 -6.15 3.20 7.20
N ARG A 10 -6.30 2.02 7.83
CA ARG A 10 -5.23 1.40 8.62
C ARG A 10 -4.03 1.03 7.76
N ILE A 11 -4.28 0.49 6.55
CA ILE A 11 -3.21 0.17 5.59
C ILE A 11 -2.48 1.44 5.18
N LEU A 12 -3.20 2.52 4.87
CA LEU A 12 -2.60 3.82 4.54
C LEU A 12 -1.68 4.33 5.65
N GLN A 13 -2.17 4.34 6.89
CA GLN A 13 -1.38 4.77 8.05
C GLN A 13 -0.13 3.91 8.22
N ALA A 14 -0.24 2.59 8.05
CA ALA A 14 0.89 1.67 8.13
C ALA A 14 1.92 1.90 7.01
N ILE A 15 1.47 2.20 5.78
CA ILE A 15 2.36 2.57 4.67
C ILE A 15 3.12 3.85 5.00
N GLN A 16 2.44 4.89 5.49
CA GLN A 16 3.08 6.18 5.81
C GLN A 16 4.08 6.07 6.97
N ALA A 17 3.75 5.24 7.97
CA ALA A 17 4.58 5.00 9.15
C ALA A 17 5.76 4.05 8.90
N ALA A 18 5.83 3.38 7.74
CA ALA A 18 6.88 2.42 7.45
C ALA A 18 8.27 3.09 7.40
N ALA A 19 9.14 2.70 8.34
CA ALA A 19 10.50 3.22 8.44
C ALA A 19 11.49 2.49 7.52
N ASP A 20 11.19 1.23 7.16
CA ASP A 20 12.05 0.37 6.36
C ASP A 20 11.23 -0.54 5.42
N ALA A 21 11.93 -1.25 4.53
CA ALA A 21 11.32 -2.11 3.53
C ALA A 21 10.54 -3.29 4.14
N THR A 22 10.95 -3.79 5.31
CA THR A 22 10.26 -4.89 6.00
C THR A 22 8.94 -4.40 6.59
N ALA A 23 8.94 -3.24 7.24
CA ALA A 23 7.76 -2.59 7.76
C ALA A 23 6.76 -2.27 6.62
N LEU A 24 7.27 -1.75 5.50
CA LEU A 24 6.44 -1.47 4.32
C LEU A 24 5.82 -2.75 3.75
N SER A 25 6.61 -3.80 3.58
CA SER A 25 6.13 -5.10 3.09
C SER A 25 5.01 -5.68 3.96
N ARG A 26 5.14 -5.58 5.29
CA ARG A 26 4.09 -6.00 6.22
C ARG A 26 2.81 -5.15 6.10
N ALA A 27 2.96 -3.84 5.86
CA ALA A 27 1.84 -2.92 5.71
C ALA A 27 1.00 -3.23 4.46
N VAL A 28 1.65 -3.56 3.33
CA VAL A 28 0.94 -3.89 2.08
C VAL A 28 0.55 -5.36 1.93
N ALA A 29 1.07 -6.28 2.76
CA ALA A 29 0.75 -7.71 2.65
C ALA A 29 -0.76 -8.03 2.59
N PRO A 30 -1.64 -7.42 3.43
CA PRO A 30 -3.08 -7.65 3.33
C PRO A 30 -3.64 -7.18 1.98
N LEU A 31 -3.14 -6.06 1.46
CA LEU A 31 -3.56 -5.49 0.18
C LEU A 31 -3.22 -6.42 -0.99
N LEU A 32 -2.01 -6.98 -0.97
CA LEU A 32 -1.56 -7.92 -1.99
C LEU A 32 -2.35 -9.23 -1.97
N GLN A 33 -2.75 -9.69 -0.80
CA GLN A 33 -3.62 -10.88 -0.68
C GLN A 33 -5.00 -10.64 -1.31
N GLU A 34 -5.59 -9.45 -1.12
CA GLU A 34 -6.88 -9.08 -1.73
C GLU A 34 -6.81 -9.00 -3.27
N THR A 35 -5.66 -8.63 -3.82
CA THR A 35 -5.47 -8.42 -5.27
C THR A 35 -4.99 -9.68 -6.00
N GLY A 36 -4.73 -10.77 -5.28
CA GLY A 36 -4.19 -12.00 -5.85
C GLY A 36 -2.68 -11.99 -6.10
N PHE A 37 -1.98 -10.90 -5.74
CA PHE A 37 -0.52 -10.77 -5.86
C PHE A 37 0.24 -11.20 -4.59
N GLY A 38 -0.47 -11.50 -3.49
CA GLY A 38 0.13 -11.85 -2.20
C GLY A 38 0.86 -13.19 -2.17
N ALA A 39 0.69 -14.04 -3.19
CA ALA A 39 1.42 -15.29 -3.39
C ALA A 39 2.42 -15.22 -4.56
N SER A 40 2.49 -14.09 -5.27
CA SER A 40 3.15 -14.01 -6.57
C SER A 40 4.58 -13.53 -6.44
N GLY A 41 5.44 -14.38 -5.89
CA GLY A 41 6.78 -14.49 -6.46
C GLY A 41 6.60 -15.14 -7.82
N MET A 42 6.57 -14.34 -8.90
CA MET A 42 6.57 -14.90 -10.25
C MET A 42 7.99 -15.39 -10.51
N VAL A 43 8.18 -16.70 -10.46
CA VAL A 43 9.41 -17.30 -10.95
C VAL A 43 9.31 -17.29 -12.46
N ASP A 44 10.20 -16.54 -13.10
CA ASP A 44 10.37 -16.60 -14.54
C ASP A 44 10.71 -18.06 -14.90
N ALA A 45 9.86 -18.68 -15.74
CA ALA A 45 10.00 -20.08 -16.09
C ALA A 45 11.21 -20.38 -16.99
N GLU A 46 11.79 -19.35 -17.61
CA GLU A 46 12.96 -19.45 -18.49
C GLU A 46 14.26 -19.18 -17.75
N THR A 47 14.27 -18.21 -16.83
CA THR A 47 15.48 -17.82 -16.08
C THR A 47 15.55 -18.42 -14.68
N GLY A 48 14.43 -18.89 -14.13
CA GLY A 48 14.34 -19.35 -12.74
C GLY A 48 14.49 -18.22 -11.71
N GLU A 49 14.56 -16.96 -12.15
CA GLU A 49 14.68 -15.81 -11.27
C GLU A 49 13.32 -15.43 -10.70
N GLU A 50 13.30 -15.15 -9.39
CA GLU A 50 12.12 -14.61 -8.72
C GLU A 50 11.95 -13.15 -9.15
N THR A 51 11.15 -12.93 -10.19
CA THR A 51 10.78 -11.59 -10.61
C THR A 51 9.71 -11.09 -9.67
N ARG A 52 10.10 -10.20 -8.76
CA ARG A 52 9.16 -9.50 -7.89
C ARG A 52 8.71 -8.22 -8.59
N LEU A 53 7.44 -8.17 -8.96
CA LEU A 53 6.80 -6.94 -9.42
C LEU A 53 6.89 -5.88 -8.32
N SER A 54 7.26 -4.68 -8.71
CA SER A 54 7.15 -3.50 -7.87
C SER A 54 5.68 -3.19 -7.57
N TYR A 55 5.43 -2.42 -6.50
CA TYR A 55 4.06 -2.02 -6.16
C TYR A 55 3.38 -1.22 -7.29
N LEU A 56 4.16 -0.47 -8.09
CA LEU A 56 3.62 0.25 -9.23
C LEU A 56 3.19 -0.69 -10.36
N GLU A 57 4.01 -1.67 -10.71
CA GLU A 57 3.66 -2.67 -11.74
C GLU A 57 2.40 -3.45 -11.35
N ILE A 58 2.26 -3.82 -10.07
CA ILE A 58 1.05 -4.45 -9.56
C ILE A 58 -0.16 -3.52 -9.70
N ALA A 59 0.00 -2.23 -9.38
CA ALA A 59 -1.08 -1.24 -9.53
C ALA A 59 -1.50 -1.09 -11.00
N GLU A 60 -0.55 -1.09 -11.93
CA GLU A 60 -0.79 -1.02 -13.37
C GLU A 60 -1.56 -2.26 -13.86
N CYS A 61 -1.16 -3.48 -13.45
CA CYS A 61 -1.90 -4.69 -13.77
C CYS A 61 -3.36 -4.65 -13.27
N LEU A 62 -3.60 -4.12 -12.07
CA LEU A 62 -4.95 -3.98 -11.51
C LEU A 62 -5.77 -2.92 -12.26
N MET A 63 -5.14 -1.83 -12.71
CA MET A 63 -5.79 -0.82 -13.54
C MET A 63 -6.26 -1.40 -14.87
N GLU A 64 -5.47 -2.27 -15.50
CA GLU A 64 -5.82 -2.95 -16.75
C GLU A 64 -6.92 -4.02 -16.55
N THR A 65 -6.94 -4.67 -15.38
CA THR A 65 -7.91 -5.72 -15.08
C THR A 65 -9.31 -5.14 -14.76
N ASP A 66 -9.41 -4.31 -13.72
CA ASP A 66 -10.67 -3.64 -13.34
C ASP A 66 -10.39 -2.46 -12.40
N ARG A 67 -10.15 -1.28 -13.00
CA ARG A 67 -9.85 -0.06 -12.26
C ARG A 67 -10.91 0.34 -11.24
N LEU A 68 -12.20 0.11 -11.51
CA LEU A 68 -13.28 0.54 -10.61
C LEU A 68 -13.35 -0.36 -9.39
N PHE A 69 -13.20 -1.67 -9.59
CA PHE A 69 -13.17 -2.64 -8.50
C PHE A 69 -11.94 -2.46 -7.59
N PHE A 70 -10.77 -2.21 -8.19
CA PHE A 70 -9.50 -2.10 -7.47
C PHE A 70 -9.07 -0.66 -7.13
N GLN A 71 -9.97 0.32 -7.23
CA GLN A 71 -9.59 1.74 -7.07
C GLN A 71 -8.77 2.01 -5.79
N LYS A 72 -9.23 1.53 -4.62
CA LYS A 72 -8.53 1.74 -3.35
C LYS A 72 -7.21 0.97 -3.26
N PRO A 73 -7.15 -0.33 -3.63
CA PRO A 73 -5.89 -1.03 -3.78
C PRO A 73 -4.87 -0.34 -4.68
N ILE A 74 -5.28 0.17 -5.84
CA ILE A 74 -4.41 0.90 -6.77
C ILE A 74 -3.84 2.15 -6.09
N GLU A 75 -4.68 2.98 -5.48
CA GLU A 75 -4.26 4.20 -4.76
C GLU A 75 -3.20 3.88 -3.69
N LEU A 76 -3.43 2.83 -2.88
CA LEU A 76 -2.52 2.44 -1.80
C LEU A 76 -1.21 1.84 -2.31
N LEU A 77 -1.23 1.08 -3.40
CA LEU A 77 -0.01 0.53 -4.02
C LEU A 77 0.88 1.63 -4.60
N VAL A 78 0.28 2.66 -5.22
CA VAL A 78 1.02 3.83 -5.69
C VAL A 78 1.67 4.58 -4.51
N MET A 79 0.97 4.73 -3.40
CA MET A 79 1.55 5.33 -2.18
C MET A 79 2.66 4.47 -1.58
N ALA A 80 2.51 3.13 -1.59
CA ALA A 80 3.54 2.21 -1.15
C ALA A 80 4.80 2.30 -2.02
N HIS A 81 4.65 2.43 -3.34
CA HIS A 81 5.77 2.67 -4.25
C HIS A 81 6.53 3.96 -3.92
N GLN A 82 5.79 5.05 -3.68
CA GLN A 82 6.39 6.32 -3.25
C GLN A 82 7.15 6.16 -1.93
N ARG A 83 6.54 5.49 -0.94
CA ARG A 83 7.21 5.25 0.34
C ARG A 83 8.46 4.38 0.20
N SER A 84 8.44 3.38 -0.67
CA SER A 84 9.63 2.56 -0.96
C SER A 84 10.79 3.43 -1.45
N LYS A 85 10.54 4.37 -2.36
CA LYS A 85 11.55 5.35 -2.82
C LYS A 85 12.01 6.26 -1.69
N GLU A 86 11.10 6.76 -0.86
CA GLU A 86 11.43 7.56 0.32
C GLU A 86 12.35 6.82 1.29
N ILE A 87 12.09 5.53 1.55
CA ILE A 87 12.94 4.67 2.39
C ILE A 87 14.34 4.52 1.78
N MET A 88 14.42 4.27 0.48
CA MET A 88 15.71 4.18 -0.22
C MET A 88 16.51 5.48 -0.14
N LEU A 89 15.82 6.62 -0.13
CA LEU A 89 16.42 7.95 0.02
C LEU A 89 16.68 8.36 1.48
N GLY A 90 16.35 7.50 2.46
CA GLY A 90 16.52 7.80 3.88
C GLY A 90 15.54 8.85 4.44
N VAL A 91 14.41 9.07 3.77
CA VAL A 91 13.40 10.04 4.21
C VAL A 91 12.60 9.44 5.39
N PRO A 92 12.51 10.16 6.52
CA PRO A 92 11.80 9.66 7.70
C PRO A 92 10.31 9.39 7.41
N PRO A 93 9.67 8.48 8.17
CA PRO A 93 8.25 8.20 8.01
C PRO A 93 7.41 9.44 8.32
N ARG A 94 6.31 9.58 7.59
CA ARG A 94 5.35 10.65 7.85
C ARG A 94 4.52 10.25 9.07
N PRO A 95 4.39 11.11 10.09
CA PRO A 95 3.43 10.85 11.16
C PRO A 95 2.04 10.76 10.54
N PRO A 96 1.16 9.88 11.05
CA PRO A 96 -0.23 9.87 10.63
C PRO A 96 -0.79 11.26 10.90
N GLU A 97 -1.34 11.92 9.87
CA GLU A 97 -2.04 13.19 10.09
C GLU A 97 -3.11 12.95 11.17
N PRO A 98 -3.12 13.75 12.25
CA PRO A 98 -4.17 13.62 13.25
C PRO A 98 -5.51 13.81 12.53
N GLU A 99 -6.46 12.90 12.76
CA GLU A 99 -7.84 13.11 12.32
C GLU A 99 -8.23 14.50 12.79
N ALA A 100 -8.53 15.40 11.85
CA ALA A 100 -8.93 16.75 12.18
C ALA A 100 -10.08 16.63 13.20
N PRO A 101 -9.97 17.27 14.39
CA PRO A 101 -11.00 17.16 15.39
C PRO A 101 -12.32 17.55 14.72
N PRO A 102 -13.41 16.79 14.96
CA PRO A 102 -14.68 17.08 14.34
C PRO A 102 -15.03 18.56 14.53
N PRO A 103 -15.67 19.22 13.55
CA PRO A 103 -15.88 20.66 13.58
C PRO A 103 -16.65 21.16 14.82
N TRP A 104 -17.39 20.29 15.51
CA TRP A 104 -18.08 20.61 16.77
C TRP A 104 -17.15 20.76 17.98
N GLN A 105 -15.91 20.26 17.92
CA GLN A 105 -14.91 20.34 18.98
C GLN A 105 -14.09 21.63 18.94
N GLN A 106 -14.25 22.45 17.89
CA GLN A 106 -13.55 23.74 17.73
C GLN A 106 -14.22 24.89 18.51
N PHE A 107 -15.34 24.62 19.19
CA PHE A 107 -16.16 25.61 19.90
C PHE A 107 -16.18 25.43 21.43
N LEU A 108 -15.31 24.58 22.00
CA LEU A 108 -15.17 24.39 23.45
C LEU A 108 -13.96 25.13 24.01
#